data_AF-A0A2D8K633-F1
#
_entry.id   AF-A0A2D8K633-F1
#
_cell.length_a   1.000
_cell.length_b   1.000
_cell.length_c   1.000
_cell.angle_alpha   90.00
_cell.angle_beta   90.00
_cell.angle_gamma   90.00
#
_symmetry.space_group_name_H-M   'P 1'
#
loop_
_entity.id
_entity.type
_entity.pdbx_description
1 polymer ?
#
loop_
_entity_poly.entity_id
_entity_poly.type
_entity_poly.pdbx_seq_one_letter_code
_entity_poly.pdbx_strand_id
1 'polypeptide(L)'
;PHGIRDADFDALFTENKPVIFAYHGYPWLIHRLAYRRHNHNNIHVRGYVEEGTTTTPFDMVVQNRLDRYHLAMDAIERAGGFGERGAAALNYLKEMRAKHHDYVREHGQDMPEILDWKWPYPKG
;
A
#
# COMPACT_ATOMS: atom_id res chain seq x y z
N PRO A 1 -2.58 18.11 23.65
CA PRO A 1 -2.32 16.93 22.78
C PRO A 1 -3.32 15.81 23.11
N HIS A 2 -4.32 15.62 22.25
CA HIS A 2 -5.42 14.65 22.45
C HIS A 2 -5.23 13.45 21.52
N GLY A 3 -4.25 12.59 21.83
CA GLY A 3 -4.12 11.30 21.16
C GLY A 3 -5.22 10.33 21.64
N ILE A 4 -5.58 9.35 20.81
CA ILE A 4 -6.50 8.28 21.24
C ILE A 4 -5.86 7.44 22.36
N ARG A 5 -6.68 6.85 23.22
CA ARG A 5 -6.22 5.96 24.30
C ARG A 5 -5.62 4.69 23.69
N ASP A 6 -4.73 4.03 24.43
CA ASP A 6 -4.06 2.81 23.93
C ASP A 6 -5.08 1.71 23.57
N ALA A 7 -6.09 1.48 24.41
CA ALA A 7 -7.15 0.53 24.11
C ALA A 7 -7.92 0.84 22.81
N ASP A 8 -8.15 2.11 22.50
CA ASP A 8 -8.82 2.50 21.25
C ASP A 8 -7.88 2.30 20.04
N PHE A 9 -6.58 2.52 20.23
CA PHE A 9 -5.57 2.26 19.21
C PHE A 9 -5.47 0.76 18.89
N ASP A 10 -5.39 -0.08 19.93
CA ASP A 10 -5.28 -1.54 19.79
C ASP A 10 -6.54 -2.14 19.18
N ALA A 11 -7.73 -1.59 19.47
CA ALA A 11 -8.97 -1.99 18.81
C ALA A 11 -8.95 -1.73 17.29
N LEU A 12 -8.25 -0.70 16.82
CA LEU A 12 -8.14 -0.34 15.40
C LEU A 12 -7.01 -1.07 14.69
N PHE A 13 -5.84 -1.13 15.32
CA PHE A 13 -4.59 -1.58 14.70
C PHE A 13 -4.11 -2.94 15.20
N THR A 14 -4.88 -3.58 16.07
CA THR A 14 -4.57 -4.84 16.76
C THR A 14 -3.33 -4.73 17.64
N GLU A 15 -3.12 -5.72 18.50
CA GLU A 15 -1.94 -5.76 19.38
C GLU A 15 -0.74 -6.44 18.71
N ASN A 16 -0.96 -7.27 17.69
CA ASN A 16 0.06 -8.18 17.18
C ASN A 16 0.00 -8.52 15.68
N LYS A 17 -1.00 -8.04 14.93
CA LYS A 17 -1.10 -8.36 13.50
C LYS A 17 -0.37 -7.31 12.66
N PRO A 18 0.19 -7.69 11.51
CA PRO A 18 0.74 -6.73 10.54
C PRO A 18 -0.29 -5.70 10.10
N VAL A 19 0.12 -4.44 10.02
CA VAL A 19 -0.67 -3.31 9.52
C VAL A 19 0.06 -2.71 8.33
N ILE A 20 -0.59 -2.71 7.16
CA ILE A 20 -0.14 -1.93 6.00
C ILE A 20 -0.78 -0.54 6.10
N PHE A 21 0.04 0.48 6.25
CA PHE A 21 -0.44 1.85 6.43
C PHE A 21 -0.06 2.70 5.22
N ALA A 22 -1.01 3.00 4.34
CA ALA A 22 -0.82 3.93 3.24
C ALA A 22 -0.99 5.38 3.72
N TYR A 23 0.03 6.21 3.56
CA TYR A 23 0.07 7.59 4.02
C TYR A 23 0.49 8.55 2.90
N HIS A 24 -0.14 9.72 2.82
CA HIS A 24 0.11 10.68 1.73
C HIS A 24 1.45 11.43 1.87
N GLY A 25 2.02 11.49 3.08
CA GLY A 25 3.27 12.19 3.36
C GLY A 25 4.42 11.22 3.65
N TYR A 26 5.45 11.74 4.30
CA TYR A 26 6.63 10.95 4.66
C TYR A 26 6.31 9.87 5.71
N PRO A 27 6.65 8.59 5.46
CA PRO A 27 6.40 7.47 6.39
C PRO A 27 6.93 7.70 7.81
N TRP A 28 8.05 8.42 7.93
CA TRP A 28 8.72 8.67 9.20
C TRP A 28 7.83 9.37 10.24
N LEU A 29 6.91 10.24 9.79
CA LEU A 29 5.97 10.91 10.70
C LEU A 29 5.07 9.90 11.41
N ILE A 30 4.54 8.91 10.68
CA ILE A 30 3.66 7.89 11.27
C ILE A 30 4.44 7.02 12.26
N HIS A 31 5.67 6.62 11.92
CA HIS A 31 6.52 5.88 12.86
C HIS A 31 6.77 6.69 14.14
N ARG A 32 7.04 8.00 14.02
CA ARG A 32 7.21 8.89 15.19
C ARG A 32 5.93 9.06 16.00
N LEU A 33 4.75 9.04 15.37
CA LEU A 33 3.47 9.14 16.10
C LEU A 33 3.11 7.82 16.79
N ALA A 34 3.49 6.68 16.19
CA ALA A 34 3.12 5.35 16.69
C ALA A 34 4.16 4.72 17.62
N TYR A 35 5.38 5.28 17.78
CA TYR A 35 6.50 4.58 18.43
C TYR A 35 6.27 4.07 19.87
N ARG A 36 5.28 4.62 20.60
CA ARG A 36 4.91 4.16 21.95
C ARG A 36 3.71 3.21 21.99
N ARG A 37 3.08 2.92 20.84
CA ARG A 37 1.90 2.05 20.75
C ARG A 37 2.32 0.58 20.74
N HIS A 38 1.54 -0.32 21.32
CA HIS A 38 1.91 -1.74 21.48
C HIS A 38 2.37 -2.40 20.18
N ASN A 39 1.60 -2.26 19.11
CA ASN A 39 1.85 -2.94 17.84
C ASN A 39 2.77 -2.18 16.86
N HIS A 40 3.51 -1.15 17.33
CA HIS A 40 4.23 -0.23 16.44
C HIS A 40 5.25 -0.90 15.52
N ASN A 41 5.84 -2.03 15.94
CA ASN A 41 6.80 -2.80 15.14
C ASN A 41 6.16 -3.47 13.91
N ASN A 42 4.84 -3.69 13.95
CA ASN A 42 4.07 -4.29 12.86
C ASN A 42 3.37 -3.25 11.98
N ILE A 43 3.61 -1.96 12.20
CA ILE A 43 3.08 -0.90 11.35
C ILE A 43 4.06 -0.64 10.21
N HIS A 44 3.67 -1.06 9.01
CA HIS A 44 4.46 -0.95 7.80
C HIS A 44 3.91 0.19 6.94
N VAL A 45 4.54 1.34 7.08
CA VAL A 45 4.07 2.58 6.45
C VAL A 45 4.64 2.69 5.04
N ARG A 46 3.75 2.90 4.07
CA ARG A 46 4.09 3.36 2.72
C ARG A 46 3.63 4.79 2.57
N GLY A 47 4.43 5.60 1.89
CA GLY A 47 4.11 7.00 1.65
C GLY A 47 5.09 7.63 0.70
N TYR A 48 5.09 8.95 0.65
CA TYR A 48 5.95 9.69 -0.26
C TYR A 48 7.44 9.45 0.06
N VAL A 49 8.21 9.09 -0.97
CA VAL A 49 9.65 8.79 -0.89
C VAL A 49 10.48 9.66 -1.85
N GLU A 50 9.94 10.80 -2.26
CA GLU A 50 10.60 11.77 -3.16
C GLU A 50 10.86 11.27 -4.58
N GLU A 51 10.16 10.22 -4.97
CA GLU A 51 10.19 9.73 -6.35
C GLU A 51 9.03 10.34 -7.14
N GLY A 52 9.34 10.93 -8.29
CA GLY A 52 8.33 11.57 -9.12
C GLY A 52 8.93 12.28 -10.32
N THR A 53 8.23 12.23 -11.44
CA THR A 53 8.54 12.98 -12.66
C THR A 53 7.24 13.36 -13.37
N THR A 54 7.32 14.05 -14.50
CA THR A 54 6.16 14.23 -15.38
C THR A 54 5.73 12.86 -15.90
N THR A 55 4.67 12.31 -15.33
CA THR A 55 4.11 10.99 -15.65
C THR A 55 2.60 10.96 -15.38
N THR A 56 1.97 9.81 -15.55
CA THR A 56 0.53 9.61 -15.30
C THR A 56 0.21 9.53 -13.80
N PRO A 57 -1.03 9.83 -13.39
CA PRO A 57 -1.40 9.85 -11.96
C PRO A 57 -1.13 8.54 -11.22
N PHE A 58 -1.44 7.37 -11.81
CA PHE A 58 -1.15 6.11 -11.14
C PHE A 58 0.34 5.77 -11.17
N ASP A 59 1.07 6.11 -12.25
CA ASP A 59 2.52 5.91 -12.28
C ASP A 59 3.25 6.71 -11.20
N MET A 60 2.77 7.92 -10.86
CA MET A 60 3.30 8.70 -9.73
C MET A 60 3.24 7.93 -8.40
N VAL A 61 2.15 7.20 -8.12
CA VAL A 61 2.06 6.37 -6.90
C VAL A 61 2.80 5.05 -7.03
N VAL A 62 3.00 4.53 -8.24
CA VAL A 62 3.88 3.37 -8.50
C VAL A 62 5.34 3.68 -8.18
N GLN A 63 5.82 4.86 -8.60
CA GLN A 63 7.18 5.33 -8.30
C GLN A 63 7.41 5.46 -6.78
N ASN A 64 6.39 5.89 -6.05
CA ASN A 64 6.43 5.97 -4.58
C ASN A 64 6.13 4.64 -3.86
N ARG A 65 5.92 3.53 -4.61
CA ARG A 65 5.56 2.21 -4.06
C ARG A 65 4.29 2.25 -3.18
N LEU A 66 3.37 3.15 -3.50
CA LEU A 66 2.11 3.39 -2.79
C LEU A 66 0.90 2.89 -3.58
N ASP A 67 1.11 2.33 -4.77
CA ASP A 67 0.05 1.81 -5.60
C ASP A 67 -0.53 0.47 -5.09
N ARG A 68 -1.71 0.11 -5.63
CA ARG A 68 -2.46 -1.08 -5.22
C ARG A 68 -1.68 -2.39 -5.37
N TYR A 69 -0.74 -2.48 -6.30
CA TYR A 69 0.06 -3.69 -6.50
C TYR A 69 1.09 -3.85 -5.40
N HIS A 70 1.86 -2.79 -5.09
CA HIS A 70 2.80 -2.84 -3.96
C HIS A 70 2.10 -3.08 -2.63
N LEU A 71 0.96 -2.41 -2.38
CA LEU A 71 0.21 -2.59 -1.14
C LEU A 71 -0.34 -4.02 -1.00
N ALA A 72 -0.85 -4.62 -2.08
CA ALA A 72 -1.31 -6.00 -2.08
C ALA A 72 -0.16 -7.00 -1.86
N MET A 73 0.99 -6.76 -2.50
CA MET A 73 2.19 -7.59 -2.29
C MET A 73 2.64 -7.58 -0.83
N ASP A 74 2.75 -6.39 -0.22
CA ASP A 74 3.11 -6.24 1.19
C ASP A 74 2.11 -6.96 2.11
N ALA A 75 0.82 -6.87 1.82
CA ALA A 75 -0.21 -7.53 2.61
C ALA A 75 -0.06 -9.07 2.54
N ILE A 76 0.15 -9.62 1.35
CA ILE A 76 0.33 -11.07 1.14
C ILE A 76 1.58 -11.57 1.85
N GLU A 77 2.72 -10.89 1.67
CA GLU A 77 4.00 -11.29 2.25
C GLU A 77 3.95 -11.29 3.78
N ARG A 78 3.27 -10.31 4.38
CA ARG A 78 3.26 -10.15 5.84
C ARG A 78 2.18 -10.95 6.54
N ALA A 79 1.01 -11.11 5.94
CA ALA A 79 -0.03 -11.96 6.53
C ALA A 79 0.42 -13.43 6.56
N GLY A 80 1.25 -13.86 5.61
CA GLY A 80 1.83 -15.20 5.59
C GLY A 80 0.81 -16.32 5.41
N GLY A 81 1.27 -17.57 5.42
CA GLY A 81 0.37 -18.74 5.42
C GLY A 81 -0.35 -19.04 4.10
N PHE A 82 0.03 -18.41 2.98
CA PHE A 82 -0.64 -18.61 1.69
C PHE A 82 0.01 -19.64 0.74
N GLY A 83 1.21 -20.15 1.07
CA GLY A 83 1.91 -21.17 0.27
C GLY A 83 2.02 -20.79 -1.22
N GLU A 84 1.75 -21.78 -2.09
CA GLU A 84 1.80 -21.60 -3.55
C GLU A 84 0.80 -20.55 -4.08
N ARG A 85 -0.37 -20.41 -3.44
CA ARG A 85 -1.36 -19.40 -3.84
C ARG A 85 -0.84 -17.99 -3.61
N GLY A 86 -0.15 -17.78 -2.49
CA GLY A 86 0.55 -16.52 -2.21
C GLY A 86 1.63 -16.24 -3.25
N ALA A 87 2.44 -17.25 -3.58
CA ALA A 87 3.50 -17.12 -4.57
C ALA A 87 2.94 -16.76 -5.96
N ALA A 88 1.86 -17.42 -6.39
CA ALA A 88 1.18 -17.13 -7.64
C ALA A 88 0.62 -15.70 -7.67
N ALA A 89 -0.03 -15.25 -6.60
CA ALA A 89 -0.55 -13.89 -6.48
C ALA A 89 0.58 -12.84 -6.53
N LEU A 90 1.71 -13.09 -5.86
CA LEU A 90 2.87 -12.19 -5.92
C LEU A 90 3.48 -12.10 -7.33
N ASN A 91 3.55 -13.22 -8.05
CA ASN A 91 4.03 -13.24 -9.43
C ASN A 91 3.09 -12.44 -10.35
N TYR A 92 1.78 -12.67 -10.23
CA TYR A 92 0.78 -11.89 -10.97
C TYR A 92 0.92 -10.38 -10.72
N LEU A 93 1.04 -9.95 -9.46
CA LEU A 93 1.18 -8.53 -9.13
C LEU A 93 2.48 -7.92 -9.68
N LYS A 94 3.58 -8.69 -9.72
CA LYS A 94 4.83 -8.26 -10.37
C LYS A 94 4.68 -8.11 -11.88
N GLU A 95 4.00 -9.04 -12.53
CA GLU A 95 3.70 -8.96 -13.96
C GLU A 95 2.81 -7.76 -14.29
N MET A 96 1.80 -7.47 -13.48
CA MET A 96 0.94 -6.29 -13.67
C MET A 96 1.72 -4.99 -13.55
N ARG A 97 2.68 -4.90 -12.63
CA ARG A 97 3.58 -3.74 -12.54
C ARG A 97 4.49 -3.59 -13.76
N ALA A 98 5.01 -4.70 -14.28
CA ALA A 98 5.81 -4.68 -15.50
C ALA A 98 4.97 -4.21 -16.70
N LYS A 99 3.75 -4.75 -16.85
CA LYS A 99 2.79 -4.30 -17.88
C LYS A 99 2.46 -2.82 -17.77
N HIS A 100 2.22 -2.32 -16.54
CA HIS A 100 1.99 -0.89 -16.29
C HIS A 100 3.17 -0.03 -16.74
N HIS A 101 4.38 -0.45 -16.39
CA HIS A 101 5.61 0.25 -16.77
C HIS A 101 5.72 0.42 -18.29
N ASP A 102 5.48 -0.65 -19.04
CA ASP A 102 5.54 -0.64 -20.50
C ASP A 102 4.40 0.21 -21.09
N TYR A 103 3.18 0.02 -20.59
CA TYR A 103 1.97 0.69 -21.09
C TYR A 103 2.04 2.22 -20.96
N VAL A 104 2.48 2.74 -19.81
CA VAL A 104 2.59 4.18 -19.60
C VAL A 104 3.60 4.82 -20.55
N ARG A 105 4.71 4.12 -20.85
CA ARG A 105 5.74 4.60 -21.78
C ARG A 105 5.28 4.59 -23.22
N GLU A 106 4.51 3.57 -23.59
CA GLU A 106 3.98 3.42 -24.95
C GLU A 106 2.82 4.39 -25.23
N HIS A 107 1.90 4.55 -24.27
CA HIS A 107 0.62 5.22 -24.51
C HIS A 107 0.47 6.57 -23.82
N GLY A 108 1.34 6.92 -22.86
CA GLY A 108 1.26 8.18 -22.12
C GLY A 108 0.01 8.32 -21.23
N GLN A 109 -0.66 7.21 -20.93
CA GLN A 109 -1.85 7.16 -20.06
C GLN A 109 -1.81 5.90 -19.18
N ASP A 110 -2.53 5.92 -18.07
CA ASP A 110 -2.66 4.74 -17.20
C ASP A 110 -3.44 3.61 -17.90
N MET A 111 -3.17 2.36 -17.50
CA MET A 111 -3.84 1.19 -18.07
C MET A 111 -5.37 1.29 -17.91
N PRO A 112 -6.18 0.77 -18.86
CA PRO A 112 -7.65 0.78 -18.75
C PRO A 112 -8.15 0.15 -17.44
N GLU A 113 -7.52 -0.95 -16.99
CA GLU A 113 -7.86 -1.58 -15.70
C GLU A 113 -7.61 -0.72 -14.45
N ILE A 114 -6.86 0.37 -14.58
CA ILE A 114 -6.65 1.38 -13.54
C ILE A 114 -7.75 2.43 -13.65
N LEU A 115 -7.95 2.95 -14.85
CA LEU A 115 -8.91 4.03 -15.14
C LEU A 115 -10.36 3.59 -14.91
N ASP A 116 -10.70 2.37 -15.30
CA ASP A 116 -12.05 1.83 -15.27
C ASP A 116 -12.38 1.09 -13.97
N TRP A 117 -11.43 1.01 -13.02
CA TRP A 117 -11.64 0.30 -11.76
C TRP A 117 -12.70 1.01 -10.90
N LYS A 118 -13.63 0.21 -10.37
CA LYS A 118 -14.66 0.68 -9.45
C LYS A 118 -14.73 -0.24 -8.25
N TRP A 119 -14.99 0.34 -7.08
CA TRP A 119 -15.32 -0.43 -5.90
C TRP A 119 -16.62 -1.22 -6.16
N PRO A 120 -16.62 -2.56 -6.04
CA PRO A 120 -17.74 -3.39 -6.48
C PRO A 120 -18.90 -3.44 -5.47
N TYR A 121 -18.67 -2.95 -4.25
CA TYR A 121 -19.69 -2.95 -3.20
C TYR A 121 -20.34 -1.56 -3.08
N PRO A 122 -21.61 -1.49 -2.65
CA PRO A 122 -22.23 -0.22 -2.35
C PRO A 122 -21.41 0.55 -1.31
N LYS A 123 -21.34 1.87 -1.46
CA LYS A 123 -20.88 2.74 -0.37
C LYS A 123 -21.93 2.59 0.74
N GLY A 124 -21.49 2.11 1.91
CA GLY A 124 -22.34 1.95 3.09
C GLY A 124 -22.87 3.26 3.63
#